data_AF-A0A3D8HGR1-F1
#
_entry.id   AF-A0A3D8HGR1-F1
#
_cell.length_a   1.000
_cell.length_b   1.000
_cell.length_c   1.000
_cell.angle_alpha   90.00
_cell.angle_beta   90.00
_cell.angle_gamma   90.00
#
_symmetry.space_group_name_H-M   'P 1'
#
loop_
_entity.id
_entity.type
_entity.pdbx_description
1 polymer ?
#
loop_
_entity_poly.entity_id
_entity_poly.type
_entity_poly.pdbx_seq_one_letter_code
_entity_poly.pdbx_strand_id
1 'polypeptide(L)'
;RERKSQIEHVFGTVKRWMGKVPLLLRSRKKVQIEIDLYTTAYNIKRLCSLSSIPYLLSRIANSLSELNKSLFHSLISTFIVLNSLFG
;
A
#
# COMPACT_ATOMS: atom_id res chain seq x y z
N ARG A 1 -20.48 -9.58 12.57
CA ARG A 1 -21.18 -8.27 12.56
C ARG A 1 -20.20 -7.10 12.72
N GLU A 2 -19.23 -7.21 13.64
CA GLU A 2 -18.22 -6.16 13.92
C GLU A 2 -17.46 -5.64 12.70
N ARG A 3 -16.93 -6.52 11.84
CA ARG A 3 -16.22 -6.09 10.62
C ARG A 3 -17.09 -5.25 9.66
N LYS A 4 -18.40 -5.55 9.58
CA LYS A 4 -19.32 -4.79 8.72
C LYS A 4 -19.50 -3.36 9.25
N SER A 5 -19.69 -3.22 10.57
CA SER A 5 -19.83 -1.91 11.23
C SER A 5 -18.58 -1.03 11.06
N GLN A 6 -17.38 -1.61 11.19
CA GLN A 6 -16.13 -0.88 10.97
C GLN A 6 -15.98 -0.38 9.52
N ILE A 7 -16.35 -1.22 8.56
CA ILE A 7 -16.28 -0.90 7.13
C ILE A 7 -17.32 0.18 6.75
N GLU A 8 -18.53 0.10 7.29
CA GLU A 8 -19.60 1.10 7.08
C GLU A 8 -19.16 2.50 7.51
N HIS A 9 -18.48 2.62 8.66
CA HIS A 9 -17.95 3.90 9.13
C HIS A 9 -16.89 4.48 8.19
N VAL A 10 -15.98 3.64 7.66
CA VAL A 10 -14.97 4.05 6.69
C VAL A 10 -15.63 4.54 5.40
N PHE A 11 -16.60 3.78 4.86
CA PHE A 11 -17.35 4.20 3.68
C PHE A 11 -18.09 5.52 3.89
N GLY A 12 -18.72 5.71 5.06
CA GLY A 12 -19.37 6.96 5.42
C GLY A 12 -18.40 8.15 5.45
N THR A 13 -17.19 7.94 5.97
CA THR A 13 -16.15 8.97 6.02
C THR A 13 -15.67 9.37 4.62
N VAL A 14 -15.34 8.39 3.78
CA VAL A 14 -14.91 8.62 2.39
C VAL A 14 -16.03 9.33 1.62
N LYS A 15 -17.27 8.84 1.71
CA LYS A 15 -18.43 9.46 1.05
C LYS A 15 -18.66 10.90 1.49
N ARG A 16 -18.46 11.22 2.78
CA ARG A 16 -18.56 12.60 3.29
C ARG A 16 -17.50 13.51 2.67
N TRP A 17 -16.27 13.02 2.47
CA TRP A 17 -15.20 13.81 1.87
C TRP A 17 -15.39 14.04 0.37
N MET A 18 -16.06 13.12 -0.32
CA MET A 18 -16.41 13.28 -1.74
C MET A 18 -17.42 14.41 -1.98
N GLY A 19 -18.09 14.91 -0.93
CA GLY A 19 -18.99 16.06 -1.02
C GLY A 19 -20.34 15.76 -1.69
N LYS A 20 -21.00 16.81 -2.20
CA LYS A 20 -22.38 16.75 -2.73
C LYS A 20 -22.50 16.03 -4.08
N VAL A 21 -21.47 16.15 -4.93
CA VAL A 21 -21.38 15.44 -6.22
C VAL A 21 -20.13 14.58 -6.18
N PRO A 22 -20.25 13.31 -5.74
CA PRO A 22 -19.09 12.52 -5.34
C PRO A 22 -18.24 12.00 -6.50
N LEU A 23 -18.80 11.95 -7.72
CA LEU A 23 -18.11 11.45 -8.90
C LEU A 23 -18.19 12.48 -10.02
N LEU A 24 -17.02 12.89 -10.51
CA LEU A 24 -16.89 13.84 -11.61
C LEU A 24 -16.86 13.12 -12.96
N LEU A 25 -16.30 11.90 -12.99
CA LEU A 25 -16.09 11.17 -14.23
C LEU A 25 -17.30 10.31 -14.61
N ARG A 26 -17.40 10.03 -15.92
CA ARG A 26 -18.41 9.16 -16.53
C ARG A 26 -17.72 7.97 -17.20
N SER A 27 -18.38 6.81 -17.21
CA SER A 27 -17.87 5.46 -17.56
C SER A 27 -17.19 4.69 -16.43
N ARG A 28 -17.38 3.37 -16.41
CA ARG A 28 -16.93 2.45 -15.36
C ARG A 28 -15.43 2.54 -15.09
N LYS A 29 -14.59 2.54 -16.13
CA LYS A 29 -13.13 2.57 -15.98
C LYS A 29 -12.65 3.86 -15.33
N LYS A 30 -13.21 5.00 -15.74
CA LYS A 30 -12.84 6.32 -15.20
C LYS A 30 -13.33 6.50 -13.76
N VAL A 31 -14.56 6.09 -13.47
CA VAL A 31 -15.12 6.10 -12.12
C VAL A 31 -14.32 5.20 -11.18
N GLN A 32 -13.87 4.02 -11.63
CA GLN A 32 -13.05 3.14 -10.81
C GLN A 32 -11.76 3.84 -10.38
N ILE A 33 -11.06 4.51 -11.29
CA ILE A 33 -9.85 5.27 -10.99
C ILE A 33 -10.13 6.37 -9.96
N GLU A 34 -11.25 7.07 -10.08
CA GLU A 34 -11.66 8.11 -9.12
C GLU A 34 -11.89 7.53 -7.71
N ILE A 35 -12.59 6.40 -7.62
CA ILE A 35 -12.80 5.67 -6.34
C ILE A 35 -11.47 5.16 -5.77
N ASP A 36 -10.58 4.63 -6.60
CA ASP A 36 -9.26 4.13 -6.20
C ASP A 36 -8.40 5.28 -5.65
N LEU A 37 -8.49 6.47 -6.25
CA LEU A 37 -7.80 7.66 -5.77
C LEU A 37 -8.35 8.12 -4.41
N TYR A 38 -9.66 8.22 -4.23
CA TYR A 38 -10.26 8.59 -2.94
C TYR A 38 -9.89 7.61 -1.84
N THR A 39 -9.98 6.31 -2.11
CA THR A 39 -9.64 5.27 -1.14
C THR A 39 -8.15 5.27 -0.80
N THR A 40 -7.27 5.46 -1.78
CA THR A 40 -5.81 5.59 -1.56
C THR A 40 -5.48 6.81 -0.72
N ALA A 41 -6.05 7.98 -1.03
CA ALA A 41 -5.86 9.19 -0.26
C ALA A 41 -6.36 9.05 1.19
N TYR A 42 -7.53 8.43 1.38
CA TYR A 42 -8.05 8.11 2.72
C TYR A 42 -7.10 7.18 3.49
N ASN A 43 -6.63 6.12 2.85
CA ASN A 43 -5.73 5.15 3.47
C ASN A 43 -4.41 5.79 3.90
N ILE A 44 -3.82 6.67 3.07
CA ILE A 44 -2.61 7.42 3.42
C ILE A 44 -2.86 8.34 4.61
N LYS A 45 -3.95 9.12 4.61
CA LYS A 45 -4.25 10.01 5.74
C LYS A 45 -4.50 9.23 7.02
N ARG A 46 -5.20 8.09 6.94
CA ARG A 46 -5.44 7.20 8.07
C ARG A 46 -4.12 6.64 8.61
N LEU A 47 -3.22 6.20 7.74
CA LEU A 47 -1.90 5.70 8.11
C LEU A 47 -1.10 6.78 8.88
N CYS A 48 -1.07 8.01 8.38
CA CYS A 48 -0.42 9.13 9.06
C CYS A 48 -1.09 9.53 10.39
N SER A 49 -2.37 9.21 10.56
CA SER A 49 -3.10 9.46 11.81
C SER A 49 -2.84 8.36 12.85
N LEU A 50 -2.57 7.12 12.40
CA LEU A 50 -2.28 5.97 13.26
C LEU A 50 -0.79 5.88 13.64
N SER A 51 0.10 6.45 12.83
CA SER A 51 1.55 6.32 12.98
C SER A 51 2.24 7.62 12.57
N SER A 52 3.29 8.01 13.29
CA SER A 52 4.04 9.22 12.96
C SER A 52 4.79 9.06 11.63
N ILE A 53 4.87 10.14 10.84
CA ILE A 53 5.59 10.14 9.55
C ILE A 53 7.05 9.69 9.71
N PRO A 54 7.82 10.12 10.72
CA PRO A 54 9.19 9.64 10.92
C PRO A 54 9.28 8.12 11.16
N TYR A 55 8.33 7.55 11.90
CA TYR A 55 8.27 6.11 12.13
C TYR A 55 7.95 5.33 10.86
N LEU A 56 7.06 5.85 10.01
CA LEU A 56 6.74 5.23 8.73
C LEU A 56 7.95 5.24 7.78
N LEU A 57 8.68 6.36 7.73
CA LEU A 57 9.88 6.48 6.90
C LEU A 57 11.00 5.55 7.36
N SER A 58 11.24 5.44 8.67
CA SER A 58 12.26 4.50 9.20
C SER A 58 11.90 3.05 8.90
N ARG A 59 10.60 2.70 8.96
CA ARG A 59 10.13 1.36 8.61
C ARG A 59 10.35 1.02 7.14
N ILE A 60 10.08 1.98 6.24
CA ILE A 60 10.32 1.82 4.80
C ILE A 60 11.82 1.64 4.54
N ALA A 61 12.67 2.50 5.10
CA ALA A 61 14.12 2.41 4.95
C ALA A 61 14.68 1.05 5.41
N ASN A 62 14.22 0.55 6.56
CA ASN A 62 14.61 -0.77 7.06
C ASN A 62 14.10 -1.91 6.17
N SER A 63 12.89 -1.80 5.61
CA SER A 63 12.39 -2.84 4.69
C SER A 63 13.20 -2.94 3.40
N LEU A 64 13.68 -1.80 2.88
CA LEU A 64 14.52 -1.75 1.67
C LEU A 64 15.91 -2.36 1.92
N SER A 65 16.49 -2.14 3.11
CA SER A 65 17.78 -2.74 3.46
C SER A 65 17.67 -4.26 3.62
N GLU A 66 16.57 -4.77 4.19
CA GLU A 66 16.32 -6.22 4.28
C GLU A 66 16.10 -6.86 2.90
N LEU A 67 15.39 -6.19 1.98
CA LEU A 67 15.25 -6.66 0.60
C LEU A 67 16.61 -6.76 -0.11
N ASN A 68 17.48 -5.76 0.06
CA ASN A 68 18.82 -5.77 -0.52
C ASN A 68 19.67 -6.93 0.03
N LYS A 69 19.60 -7.20 1.34
CA LYS A 69 20.28 -8.36 1.95
C LYS A 69 19.76 -9.67 1.38
N SER A 70 18.44 -9.81 1.22
CA SER A 70 17.81 -11.00 0.66
C SER A 70 18.22 -11.24 -0.79
N LEU A 71 18.24 -10.19 -1.62
CA LEU A 71 18.68 -10.28 -3.01
C LEU A 71 20.15 -10.67 -3.08
N PHE A 72 21.01 -10.08 -2.25
CA PHE A 72 22.42 -10.42 -2.18
C PHE A 72 22.66 -11.89 -1.78
N HIS A 73 21.96 -12.37 -0.75
CA HIS A 73 22.01 -13.77 -0.34
C HIS A 73 21.53 -14.72 -1.46
N SER A 74 20.47 -14.35 -2.18
CA SER A 74 19.97 -15.12 -3.32
C SER A 74 21.00 -15.21 -4.43
N LEU A 75 21.64 -14.08 -4.79
CA LEU A 75 22.65 -14.02 -5.84
C LEU A 75 23.88 -14.87 -5.50
N ILE A 76 24.38 -14.76 -4.26
CA ILE A 76 25.50 -15.59 -3.78
C ILE A 76 25.13 -17.07 -3.81
N SER A 77 23.94 -17.44 -3.32
CA SER A 77 23.48 -18.83 -3.32
C SER A 77 23.42 -19.38 -4.74
N THR A 78 22.88 -18.62 -5.70
CA THR A 78 22.83 -19.05 -7.11
C THR A 78 24.23 -19.16 -7.72
N PHE A 79 25.15 -18.25 -7.38
CA PHE A 79 26.53 -18.31 -7.85
C PHE A 79 27.25 -19.55 -7.30
N ILE A 80 27.08 -19.88 -6.02
CA ILE A 80 27.66 -21.09 -5.42
C ILE A 80 27.11 -22.36 -6.09
N VAL A 81 25.79 -22.44 -6.29
CA VAL A 81 25.16 -23.59 -6.95
C VAL A 81 25.66 -23.75 -8.39
N LEU A 82 25.78 -22.66 -9.15
CA LEU A 82 26.32 -22.70 -10.50
C LEU A 82 27.76 -23.22 -10.52
N ASN A 83 28.63 -22.73 -9.64
CA ASN A 83 30.01 -23.22 -9.57
C ASN A 83 30.10 -24.70 -9.17
N SER A 84 29.16 -25.20 -8.33
CA SER A 84 29.12 -26.63 -7.98
C SER A 84 28.61 -27.55 -9.09
N LEU A 85 27.94 -27.01 -10.12
CA LEU A 85 27.42 -27.77 -11.26
C LEU A 85 28.42 -27.81 -12.44
N PHE A 86 29.30 -26.82 -12.55
CA PHE A 86 30.31 -26.72 -13.61
C PHE A 86 31.73 -27.12 -13.16
N GLY A 87 31.89 -27.52 -11.89
CA GLY A 87 33.12 -28.04 -11.30
C GLY A 87 33.15 -29.56 -11.21
#